data_AF-A0A811LHN6-F1
#
_entry.id   AF-A0A811LHN6-F1
#
_cell.length_a   1.000
_cell.length_b   1.000
_cell.length_c   1.000
_cell.angle_alpha   90.00
_cell.angle_beta   90.00
_cell.angle_gamma   90.00
#
_symmetry.space_group_name_H-M   'P 1'
#
loop_
_entity.id
_entity.type
_entity.pdbx_description
1 polymer ?
#
loop_
_entity_poly.entity_id
_entity_poly.type
_entity_poly.pdbx_seq_one_letter_code
_entity_poly.pdbx_strand_id
1 'polypeptide(L)'
;MRFLDDDMTEEFYGYTVALYSLGQIIISPFFGWWSNKIKRVAPPLCFGLFLMLSGNICYIIMEIVSFPKRFMLLFVRFITGMGSGNVAILRSYASTASTAEDRTKAIAWVTCGQALGLTSGPLFQLVFTPLEHPGIRFFDMFSFSLYTAPAYVACLINITGLIMVKFFFQEDYAGVEEDKSDAESDLEEGNESKTFVPPYDVIAVWICYATRFTDMFVRTNLETLGSPFAMMMFNLNEETAVKYMSMVQGIVGVMTMATYAAYIFLKLERWIPLRSGTVIALGGMALFHIITFAWPFLPSITPIYNGTDKAIGCNVDRFSWCESLDQVNIWVFFTTYAIIIGLTFP
;
A
#
# COMPACT_ATOMS: atom_id res chain seq x y z
N MET A 1 -2.32 -9.77 19.36
CA MET A 1 -2.61 -8.32 19.58
C MET A 1 -2.89 -7.96 21.03
N ARG A 2 -3.63 -8.78 21.80
CA ARG A 2 -3.81 -8.61 23.26
C ARG A 2 -2.50 -8.50 24.07
N PHE A 3 -1.39 -8.97 23.49
CA PHE A 3 -0.05 -8.84 24.06
C PHE A 3 0.44 -7.38 24.25
N LEU A 4 -0.06 -6.41 23.46
CA LEU A 4 0.32 -4.99 23.60
C LEU A 4 -0.52 -4.26 24.67
N ASP A 5 -1.81 -4.58 24.73
CA ASP A 5 -2.82 -4.08 25.68
C ASP A 5 -4.08 -4.97 25.53
N ASP A 6 -4.61 -5.48 26.64
CA ASP A 6 -5.75 -6.43 26.64
C ASP A 6 -7.05 -5.79 26.13
N ASP A 7 -7.14 -4.45 26.17
CA ASP A 7 -8.28 -3.65 25.69
C ASP A 7 -8.29 -3.43 24.15
N MET A 8 -7.28 -3.91 23.41
CA MET A 8 -7.23 -3.73 21.95
C MET A 8 -8.21 -4.67 21.24
N THR A 9 -9.41 -4.16 20.97
CA THR A 9 -10.42 -4.82 20.13
C THR A 9 -10.06 -4.77 18.64
N GLU A 10 -10.66 -5.64 17.83
CA GLU A 10 -10.50 -5.62 16.36
C GLU A 10 -10.92 -4.27 15.74
N GLU A 11 -11.88 -3.57 16.35
CA GLU A 11 -12.30 -2.22 15.94
C GLU A 11 -11.16 -1.21 16.04
N PHE A 12 -10.32 -1.34 17.08
CA PHE A 12 -9.15 -0.50 17.26
C PHE A 12 -8.14 -0.65 16.12
N TYR A 13 -7.98 -1.87 15.57
CA TYR A 13 -7.16 -2.09 14.40
C TYR A 13 -7.72 -1.35 13.18
N GLY A 14 -9.04 -1.36 13.00
CA GLY A 14 -9.73 -0.55 11.99
C GLY A 14 -9.39 0.94 12.10
N TYR A 15 -9.48 1.51 13.30
CA TYR A 15 -9.08 2.91 13.54
C TYR A 15 -7.60 3.18 13.26
N THR A 16 -6.74 2.22 13.58
CA THR A 16 -5.29 2.31 13.35
C THR A 16 -4.95 2.39 11.86
N VAL A 17 -5.62 1.58 11.03
CA VAL A 17 -5.47 1.60 9.56
C VAL A 17 -6.10 2.87 8.98
N ALA A 18 -7.26 3.30 9.50
CA ALA A 18 -7.93 4.50 9.05
C ALA A 18 -7.10 5.78 9.28
N LEU A 19 -6.41 5.90 10.43
CA LEU A 19 -5.59 7.08 10.73
C LEU A 19 -4.39 7.24 9.80
N TYR A 20 -3.79 6.14 9.34
CA TYR A 20 -2.75 6.19 8.32
C TYR A 20 -3.30 6.85 7.03
N SER A 21 -4.45 6.37 6.57
CA SER A 21 -5.12 6.92 5.38
C SER A 21 -5.53 8.38 5.57
N LEU A 22 -6.02 8.74 6.76
CA LEU A 22 -6.39 10.12 7.11
C LEU A 22 -5.18 11.07 7.02
N GLY A 23 -4.03 10.66 7.58
CA GLY A 23 -2.79 11.43 7.47
C GLY A 23 -2.37 11.65 6.02
N GLN A 24 -2.49 10.63 5.18
CA GLN A 24 -2.19 10.70 3.76
C GLN A 24 -3.14 11.65 3.00
N ILE A 25 -4.44 11.63 3.30
CA ILE A 25 -5.44 12.49 2.65
C ILE A 25 -5.16 13.96 2.97
N ILE A 26 -4.79 14.28 4.21
CA ILE A 26 -4.53 15.66 4.64
C ILE A 26 -3.24 16.19 4.00
N ILE A 27 -2.17 15.39 3.99
CA ILE A 27 -0.85 15.85 3.55
C ILE A 27 -0.72 15.92 2.01
N SER A 28 -1.43 15.06 1.26
CA SER A 28 -1.21 14.91 -0.18
C SER A 28 -1.52 16.19 -0.98
N PRO A 29 -2.64 16.91 -0.72
CA PRO A 29 -2.90 18.22 -1.34
C PRO A 29 -1.87 19.28 -0.92
N PHE A 30 -1.45 19.26 0.34
CA PHE A 30 -0.43 20.19 0.85
C PHE A 30 0.92 19.99 0.14
N PHE A 31 1.33 18.74 -0.03
CA PHE A 31 2.54 18.37 -0.78
C PHE A 31 2.45 18.76 -2.26
N GLY A 32 1.30 18.53 -2.90
CA GLY A 32 1.06 18.98 -4.27
C GLY A 32 1.15 20.50 -4.42
N TRP A 33 0.48 21.24 -3.53
CA TRP A 33 0.55 22.71 -3.50
C TRP A 33 1.97 23.22 -3.25
N TRP A 34 2.67 22.64 -2.28
CA TRP A 34 4.03 23.04 -1.92
C TRP A 34 4.99 22.79 -3.09
N SER A 35 4.94 21.60 -3.69
CA SER A 35 5.75 21.23 -4.86
C SER A 35 5.51 22.18 -6.03
N ASN A 36 4.25 22.48 -6.35
CA ASN A 36 3.89 23.38 -7.45
C ASN A 36 4.36 24.81 -7.19
N LYS A 37 4.28 25.28 -5.94
CA LYS A 37 4.72 26.62 -5.55
C LYS A 37 6.23 26.80 -5.68
N ILE A 38 7.02 25.79 -5.32
CA ILE A 38 8.49 25.87 -5.37
C ILE A 38 9.07 25.39 -6.72
N LYS A 39 8.23 24.85 -7.62
CA LYS A 39 8.62 24.21 -8.89
C LYS A 39 9.71 23.15 -8.70
N ARG A 40 9.70 22.45 -7.56
CA ARG A 40 10.66 21.41 -7.15
C ARG A 40 9.97 20.35 -6.30
N VAL A 41 10.40 19.10 -6.41
CA VAL A 41 9.74 17.95 -5.74
C VAL A 41 10.55 17.38 -4.57
N ALA A 42 11.87 17.60 -4.54
CA ALA A 42 12.79 17.04 -3.57
C ALA A 42 12.56 17.57 -2.14
N PRO A 43 12.29 18.87 -1.88
CA PRO A 43 12.06 19.33 -0.51
C PRO A 43 10.79 18.70 0.13
N PRO A 44 9.63 18.65 -0.55
CA PRO A 44 8.47 17.91 -0.07
C PRO A 44 8.76 16.41 0.12
N LEU A 45 9.49 15.79 -0.81
CA LEU A 45 9.86 14.36 -0.74
C LEU A 45 10.73 14.05 0.49
N CYS A 46 11.76 14.87 0.73
CA CYS A 46 12.62 14.78 1.91
C CYS A 46 11.82 14.97 3.20
N PHE A 47 10.89 15.93 3.23
CA PHE A 47 10.04 16.15 4.40
C PHE A 47 9.13 14.95 4.67
N GLY A 48 8.51 14.36 3.64
CA GLY A 48 7.72 13.13 3.81
C GLY A 48 8.55 11.95 4.30
N LEU A 49 9.77 11.76 3.78
CA LEU A 49 10.69 10.70 4.25
C LEU A 49 11.11 10.92 5.70
N PHE A 50 11.32 12.18 6.10
CA PHE A 50 11.59 12.54 7.49
C PHE A 50 10.40 12.26 8.41
N LEU A 51 9.17 12.53 7.98
CA LEU A 51 7.97 12.15 8.73
C LEU A 51 7.86 10.63 8.89
N MET A 52 8.10 9.86 7.82
CA MET A 52 8.11 8.39 7.89
C MET A 52 9.18 7.89 8.87
N LEU A 53 10.40 8.44 8.82
CA LEU A 53 11.48 8.10 9.75
C LEU A 53 11.08 8.42 11.19
N SER A 54 10.52 9.61 11.43
CA SER A 54 10.09 10.05 12.76
C SER A 54 9.00 9.15 13.33
N GLY A 55 8.02 8.76 12.51
CA GLY A 55 6.97 7.83 12.92
C GLY A 55 7.51 6.44 13.30
N ASN A 56 8.47 5.90 12.53
CA ASN A 56 9.12 4.63 12.84
C ASN A 56 9.99 4.70 14.12
N ILE A 57 10.68 5.83 14.35
CA ILE A 57 11.40 6.05 15.62
C ILE A 57 10.43 6.13 16.80
N CYS A 58 9.32 6.85 16.66
CA CYS A 58 8.28 6.90 17.69
C CYS A 58 7.68 5.51 17.98
N TYR A 59 7.54 4.65 16.96
CA TYR A 59 7.10 3.27 17.14
C TYR A 59 8.07 2.45 18.00
N ILE A 60 9.37 2.59 17.77
CA ILE A 60 10.41 1.92 18.57
C ILE A 60 10.40 2.43 20.02
N ILE A 61 10.26 3.75 20.21
CA ILE A 61 10.23 4.38 21.54
C ILE A 61 8.99 3.96 22.36
N MET A 62 7.88 3.60 21.69
CA MET A 62 6.65 3.15 22.33
C MET A 62 6.86 1.92 23.24
N GLU A 63 7.90 1.11 23.02
CA GLU A 63 8.23 -0.01 23.90
C GLU A 63 8.75 0.41 25.28
N ILE A 64 9.38 1.60 25.35
CA ILE A 64 10.09 2.10 26.54
C ILE A 64 9.17 2.97 27.40
N VAL A 65 8.26 3.69 26.74
CA VAL A 65 7.42 4.70 27.40
C VAL A 65 6.21 4.03 28.06
N SER A 66 5.93 4.38 29.32
CA SER A 66 4.81 3.86 30.10
C SER A 66 3.43 4.48 29.75
N PHE A 67 3.37 5.26 28.68
CA PHE A 67 2.14 5.91 28.21
C PHE A 67 1.21 4.85 27.56
N PRO A 68 -0.12 5.06 27.53
CA PRO A 68 -1.02 4.10 26.91
C PRO A 68 -0.66 3.85 25.44
N LYS A 69 -0.17 2.64 25.16
CA LYS A 69 0.41 2.25 23.86
C LYS A 69 -0.59 2.42 22.72
N ARG A 70 -1.88 2.25 23.00
CA ARG A 70 -2.97 2.50 22.04
C ARG A 70 -2.90 3.90 21.42
N PHE A 71 -2.80 4.96 22.23
CA PHE A 71 -2.79 6.33 21.71
C PHE A 71 -1.48 6.66 20.99
N MET A 72 -0.35 6.12 21.44
CA MET A 72 0.92 6.25 20.72
C MET A 72 0.87 5.56 19.36
N LEU A 73 0.27 4.37 19.26
CA LEU A 73 0.14 3.65 18.00
C LEU A 73 -0.70 4.43 16.99
N LEU A 74 -1.81 5.03 17.43
CA LEU A 74 -2.65 5.90 16.60
C LEU A 74 -1.85 7.10 16.08
N PHE A 75 -1.09 7.76 16.96
CA PHE A 75 -0.27 8.91 16.61
C PHE A 75 0.86 8.55 15.63
N VAL A 76 1.56 7.44 15.88
CA VAL A 76 2.59 6.89 14.98
C VAL A 76 2.02 6.63 13.58
N ARG A 77 0.83 6.02 13.51
CA ARG A 77 0.15 5.70 12.24
C ARG A 77 -0.27 6.95 11.49
N PHE A 78 -0.73 7.97 12.20
CA PHE A 78 -1.02 9.27 11.60
C PHE A 78 0.23 9.93 11.01
N ILE A 79 1.36 9.97 11.74
CA ILE A 79 2.63 10.54 11.25
C ILE A 79 3.17 9.78 10.03
N THR A 80 3.23 8.44 10.13
CA THR A 80 3.68 7.61 9.00
C THR A 80 2.76 7.73 7.79
N GLY A 81 1.45 7.90 8.01
CA GLY A 81 0.45 8.23 7.01
C GLY A 81 0.74 9.55 6.31
N MET A 82 1.07 10.60 7.06
CA MET A 82 1.51 11.88 6.46
C MET A 82 2.79 11.72 5.64
N GLY A 83 3.72 10.87 6.05
CA GLY A 83 4.92 10.57 5.27
C GLY A 83 4.62 9.88 3.93
N SER A 84 3.58 9.06 3.87
CA SER A 84 3.17 8.32 2.66
C SER A 84 2.68 9.21 1.50
N GLY A 85 2.41 10.50 1.76
CA GLY A 85 2.09 11.49 0.73
C GLY A 85 3.15 11.61 -0.37
N ASN A 86 4.37 11.15 -0.11
CA ASN A 86 5.45 11.02 -1.09
C ASN A 86 5.06 10.25 -2.36
N VAL A 87 4.18 9.24 -2.23
CA VAL A 87 3.70 8.46 -3.38
C VAL A 87 2.96 9.35 -4.38
N ALA A 88 2.16 10.30 -3.90
CA ALA A 88 1.43 11.24 -4.76
C ALA A 88 2.38 12.19 -5.50
N ILE A 89 3.39 12.74 -4.80
CA ILE A 89 4.39 13.61 -5.41
C ILE A 89 5.18 12.87 -6.48
N LEU A 90 5.68 11.67 -6.19
CA LEU A 90 6.52 10.90 -7.13
C LEU A 90 5.75 10.52 -8.39
N ARG A 91 4.48 10.13 -8.28
CA ARG A 91 3.64 9.85 -9.46
C ARG A 91 3.38 11.11 -10.29
N SER A 92 3.09 12.23 -9.62
CA SER A 92 2.91 13.51 -10.29
C SER A 92 4.18 13.92 -11.02
N TYR A 93 5.33 13.86 -10.34
CA TYR A 93 6.64 14.16 -10.90
C TYR A 93 6.95 13.29 -12.12
N ALA A 94 6.76 11.97 -12.00
CA ALA A 94 7.00 11.05 -13.12
C ALA A 94 6.16 11.39 -14.35
N SER A 95 4.92 11.87 -14.15
CA SER A 95 4.06 12.29 -15.27
C SER A 95 4.51 13.57 -15.96
N THR A 96 5.10 14.51 -15.21
CA THR A 96 5.58 15.82 -15.70
C THR A 96 7.02 15.79 -16.19
N ALA A 97 7.84 14.86 -15.68
CA ALA A 97 9.23 14.63 -16.07
C ALA A 97 9.33 13.76 -17.33
N SER A 98 8.25 13.10 -17.74
CA SER A 98 8.22 12.21 -18.92
C SER A 98 7.51 12.84 -20.12
N THR A 99 8.01 12.54 -21.32
CA THR A 99 7.33 12.84 -22.60
C THR A 99 6.11 11.94 -22.80
N ALA A 100 5.22 12.29 -23.73
CA ALA A 100 4.02 11.51 -24.02
C ALA A 100 4.32 10.06 -24.44
N GLU A 101 5.44 9.82 -25.14
CA GLU A 101 5.85 8.48 -25.60
C GLU A 101 6.43 7.61 -24.48
N ASP A 102 7.08 8.20 -23.48
CA ASP A 102 7.75 7.46 -22.40
C ASP A 102 6.98 7.48 -21.07
N ARG A 103 5.90 8.27 -20.98
CA ARG A 103 5.08 8.41 -19.76
C ARG A 103 4.60 7.09 -19.19
N THR A 104 4.09 6.19 -20.04
CA THR A 104 3.63 4.86 -19.60
C THR A 104 4.77 4.08 -18.94
N LYS A 105 5.98 4.13 -19.50
CA LYS A 105 7.17 3.45 -18.94
C LYS A 105 7.65 4.10 -17.64
N ALA A 106 7.70 5.42 -17.58
CA ALA A 106 8.12 6.15 -16.39
C ALA A 106 7.19 5.85 -15.20
N ILE A 107 5.88 5.89 -15.44
CA ILE A 107 4.87 5.53 -14.42
C ILE A 107 4.98 4.04 -14.05
N ALA A 108 5.25 3.15 -15.02
CA ALA A 108 5.46 1.74 -14.74
C ALA A 108 6.65 1.49 -13.81
N TRP A 109 7.78 2.21 -13.98
CA TRP A 109 8.93 2.11 -13.07
C TRP A 109 8.60 2.57 -11.66
N VAL A 110 7.91 3.72 -11.52
CA VAL A 110 7.48 4.22 -10.20
C VAL A 110 6.54 3.23 -9.52
N THR A 111 5.59 2.67 -10.26
CA THR A 111 4.60 1.73 -9.71
C THR A 111 5.22 0.37 -9.41
N CYS A 112 6.20 -0.08 -10.21
CA CYS A 112 7.02 -1.27 -9.92
C CYS A 112 7.81 -1.09 -8.62
N GLY A 113 8.42 0.07 -8.40
CA GLY A 113 9.09 0.40 -7.13
C GLY A 113 8.14 0.36 -5.92
N GLN A 114 6.90 0.84 -6.09
CA GLN A 114 5.88 0.73 -5.06
C GLN A 114 5.46 -0.73 -4.80
N ALA A 115 5.26 -1.52 -5.86
CA ALA A 115 4.94 -2.94 -5.73
C ALA A 115 6.06 -3.72 -5.03
N LEU A 116 7.32 -3.43 -5.36
CA LEU A 116 8.50 -3.95 -4.67
C LEU A 116 8.47 -3.64 -3.18
N GLY A 117 8.21 -2.38 -2.81
CA GLY A 117 8.10 -1.97 -1.40
C GLY A 117 6.97 -2.70 -0.67
N LEU A 118 5.78 -2.78 -1.27
CA LEU A 118 4.63 -3.48 -0.69
C LEU A 118 4.90 -4.98 -0.49
N THR A 119 5.57 -5.62 -1.45
CA THR A 119 5.95 -7.04 -1.38
C THR A 119 7.03 -7.29 -0.35
N SER A 120 7.95 -6.34 -0.17
CA SER A 120 9.05 -6.47 0.79
C SER A 120 8.57 -6.51 2.24
N GLY A 121 7.45 -5.84 2.58
CA GLY A 121 6.89 -5.83 3.93
C GLY A 121 6.61 -7.24 4.50
N PRO A 122 5.71 -8.02 3.87
CA PRO A 122 5.44 -9.40 4.29
C PRO A 122 6.65 -10.32 4.23
N LEU A 123 7.59 -10.10 3.30
CA LEU A 123 8.83 -10.86 3.22
C LEU A 123 9.72 -10.61 4.44
N PHE A 124 9.89 -9.35 4.85
CA PHE A 124 10.61 -9.02 6.08
C PHE A 124 9.92 -9.62 7.31
N GLN A 125 8.57 -9.59 7.35
CA GLN A 125 7.82 -10.23 8.44
C GLN A 125 8.08 -11.74 8.50
N LEU A 126 8.15 -12.43 7.37
CA LEU A 126 8.48 -13.85 7.30
C LEU A 126 9.92 -14.14 7.74
N VAL A 127 10.88 -13.32 7.31
CA VAL A 127 12.29 -13.42 7.73
C VAL A 127 12.44 -13.22 9.24
N PHE A 128 11.64 -12.33 9.83
CA PHE A 128 11.68 -12.06 11.26
C PHE A 128 10.77 -12.96 12.12
N THR A 129 9.92 -13.79 11.51
CA THR A 129 9.04 -14.75 12.22
C THR A 129 9.78 -15.67 13.21
N PRO A 130 11.03 -16.14 12.96
CA PRO A 130 11.76 -16.95 13.92
C PRO A 130 12.24 -16.19 15.17
N LEU A 131 12.14 -14.86 15.22
CA LEU A 131 12.45 -14.09 16.42
C LEU A 131 11.27 -14.16 17.40
N GLU A 132 11.33 -15.11 18.34
CA GLU A 132 10.35 -15.19 19.44
C GLU A 132 10.39 -13.95 20.34
N HIS A 133 9.24 -13.58 20.93
CA HIS A 133 9.18 -12.58 21.99
C HIS A 133 9.70 -13.15 23.31
N PRO A 134 10.54 -12.44 24.08
CA PRO A 134 10.81 -10.99 24.03
C PRO A 134 12.02 -10.57 23.17
N GLY A 135 12.52 -11.44 22.29
CA GLY A 135 13.62 -11.15 21.38
C GLY A 135 14.96 -10.92 22.08
N ILE A 136 15.91 -10.35 21.33
CA ILE A 136 17.22 -9.96 21.86
C ILE A 136 17.10 -8.54 22.41
N ARG A 137 17.26 -8.37 23.72
CA ARG A 137 17.27 -7.04 24.35
C ARG A 137 18.65 -6.41 24.25
N PHE A 138 18.73 -5.27 23.59
CA PHE A 138 19.91 -4.41 23.58
C PHE A 138 19.78 -3.37 24.70
N PHE A 139 20.79 -3.32 25.57
CA PHE A 139 20.89 -2.34 26.67
C PHE A 139 19.72 -2.32 27.66
N ASP A 140 19.00 -3.44 27.82
CA ASP A 140 17.84 -3.60 28.73
C ASP A 140 16.67 -2.62 28.48
N MET A 141 16.75 -1.84 27.39
CA MET A 141 15.81 -0.76 27.06
C MET A 141 15.21 -0.94 25.65
N PHE A 142 15.99 -1.46 24.68
CA PHE A 142 15.50 -1.69 23.32
C PHE A 142 15.34 -3.18 23.06
N SER A 143 14.14 -3.64 22.72
CA SER A 143 13.92 -5.03 22.31
C SER A 143 14.01 -5.15 20.80
N PHE A 144 14.86 -6.07 20.32
CA PHE A 144 14.83 -6.51 18.92
C PHE A 144 13.97 -7.76 18.84
N SER A 145 12.70 -7.55 18.50
CA SER A 145 11.67 -8.58 18.51
C SER A 145 10.88 -8.57 17.20
N LEU A 146 10.03 -9.58 16.96
CA LEU A 146 9.20 -9.67 15.75
C LEU A 146 8.41 -8.38 15.46
N TYR A 147 7.99 -7.64 16.50
CA TYR A 147 7.23 -6.41 16.34
C TYR A 147 8.08 -5.17 16.02
N THR A 148 9.31 -5.06 16.53
CA THR A 148 10.18 -3.89 16.32
C THR A 148 11.19 -4.02 15.20
N ALA A 149 11.61 -5.24 14.87
CA ALA A 149 12.56 -5.50 13.79
C ALA A 149 12.15 -4.85 12.45
N PRO A 150 10.87 -4.91 12.00
CA PRO A 150 10.41 -4.21 10.80
C PRO A 150 10.58 -2.69 10.88
N ALA A 151 10.40 -2.08 12.05
CA ALA A 151 10.54 -0.64 12.23
C ALA A 151 12.00 -0.18 12.09
N TYR A 152 12.97 -0.95 12.59
CA TYR A 152 14.39 -0.67 12.38
C TYR A 152 14.79 -0.72 10.91
N VAL A 153 14.33 -1.75 10.18
CA VAL A 153 14.55 -1.86 8.73
C VAL A 153 13.92 -0.68 7.99
N ALA A 154 12.69 -0.29 8.37
CA ALA A 154 12.02 0.86 7.80
C ALA A 154 12.79 2.17 8.05
N CYS A 155 13.37 2.36 9.25
CA CYS A 155 14.24 3.50 9.54
C CYS A 155 15.45 3.54 8.60
N LEU A 156 16.14 2.41 8.40
CA LEU A 156 17.27 2.32 7.49
C LEU A 156 16.87 2.67 6.04
N ILE A 157 15.76 2.10 5.55
CA ILE A 157 15.25 2.39 4.20
C ILE A 157 14.92 3.89 4.05
N ASN A 158 14.30 4.53 5.05
CA ASN A 158 14.00 5.96 5.00
C ASN A 158 15.28 6.82 5.01
N ILE A 159 16.30 6.46 5.78
CA ILE A 159 17.59 7.15 5.80
C ILE A 159 18.28 7.00 4.44
N THR A 160 18.33 5.79 3.89
CA THR A 160 18.88 5.56 2.54
C THR A 160 18.10 6.35 1.49
N GLY A 161 16.77 6.40 1.59
CA GLY A 161 15.92 7.22 0.73
C GLY A 161 16.28 8.71 0.81
N LEU A 162 16.46 9.25 2.01
CA LEU A 162 16.88 10.65 2.21
C LEU A 162 18.24 10.93 1.57
N ILE A 163 19.21 10.01 1.72
CA ILE A 163 20.53 10.12 1.08
C ILE A 163 20.39 10.08 -0.44
N MET A 164 19.59 9.16 -0.98
CA MET A 164 19.35 9.04 -2.42
C MET A 164 18.74 10.31 -3.00
N VAL A 165 17.71 10.87 -2.36
CA VAL A 165 17.07 12.11 -2.79
C VAL A 165 18.04 13.31 -2.71
N LYS A 166 18.89 13.36 -1.68
CA LYS A 166 19.80 14.50 -1.50
C LYS A 166 21.00 14.49 -2.45
N PHE A 167 21.56 13.31 -2.75
CA PHE A 167 22.83 13.20 -3.48
C PHE A 167 22.69 12.72 -4.93
N PHE A 168 21.67 11.91 -5.23
CA PHE A 168 21.54 11.26 -6.55
C PHE A 168 20.35 11.75 -7.36
N PHE A 169 19.30 12.26 -6.70
CA PHE A 169 18.09 12.67 -7.39
C PHE A 169 18.30 14.04 -8.06
N GLN A 170 18.23 14.05 -9.39
CA GLN A 170 18.24 15.24 -10.21
C GLN A 170 16.84 15.47 -10.77
N GLU A 171 16.35 16.70 -10.62
CA GLU A 171 15.02 17.10 -11.08
C GLU A 171 15.10 17.60 -12.52
N ASP A 172 14.35 16.95 -13.40
CA ASP A 172 14.19 17.36 -14.81
C ASP A 172 12.71 17.29 -15.19
N TYR A 173 12.24 18.28 -15.96
CA TYR A 173 10.85 18.47 -16.32
C TYR A 173 10.72 18.53 -17.84
N ALA A 174 10.06 17.55 -18.44
CA ALA A 174 9.94 17.40 -19.89
C ALA A 174 8.97 18.39 -20.57
N GLY A 175 8.54 19.46 -19.90
CA GLY A 175 7.46 20.31 -20.44
C GLY A 175 7.18 21.63 -19.72
N VAL A 176 8.14 22.18 -18.98
CA VAL A 176 8.11 23.60 -18.61
C VAL A 176 9.32 24.21 -19.26
N GLU A 177 9.17 24.64 -20.52
CA GLU A 177 10.10 25.60 -21.12
C GLU A 177 10.35 26.73 -20.12
N GLU A 178 11.61 27.12 -20.05
CA GLU A 178 12.15 28.06 -19.09
C GLU A 178 11.43 29.41 -19.20
N ASP A 179 10.43 29.64 -18.32
CA ASP A 179 9.82 30.94 -18.04
C ASP A 179 10.85 32.01 -17.54
N LYS A 180 12.16 31.81 -17.72
CA LYS A 180 13.22 32.61 -17.08
C LYS A 180 14.44 32.96 -17.94
N SER A 181 14.53 32.58 -19.22
CA SER A 181 15.63 33.05 -20.08
C SER A 181 15.26 34.14 -21.09
N ASP A 182 13.97 34.36 -21.38
CA ASP A 182 13.60 35.19 -22.54
C ASP A 182 12.96 36.55 -22.15
N ALA A 183 13.08 36.97 -20.89
CA ALA A 183 12.58 38.27 -20.42
C ALA A 183 13.42 39.48 -20.88
N GLU A 184 14.46 39.30 -21.71
CA GLU A 184 15.30 40.40 -22.19
C GLU A 184 15.59 40.39 -23.71
N SER A 185 15.02 39.47 -24.50
CA SER A 185 15.21 39.45 -25.98
C SER A 185 13.95 39.53 -26.83
N ASP A 186 12.75 39.46 -26.24
CA ASP A 186 11.54 39.26 -27.04
C ASP A 186 10.73 40.55 -27.24
N LEU A 187 11.36 41.57 -27.81
CA LEU A 187 10.67 42.75 -28.35
C LEU A 187 10.29 42.62 -29.83
N GLU A 188 10.71 41.58 -30.55
CA GLU A 188 10.39 41.44 -31.97
C GLU A 188 10.22 39.96 -32.36
N GLU A 189 9.01 39.42 -32.22
CA GLU A 189 8.26 38.78 -33.32
C GLU A 189 7.03 38.07 -32.76
N GLY A 190 5.89 38.34 -33.39
CA GLY A 190 4.61 37.83 -32.97
C GLY A 190 4.48 36.31 -33.11
N ASN A 191 3.51 35.80 -32.34
CA ASN A 191 2.89 34.47 -32.41
C ASN A 191 3.41 33.42 -31.40
N GLU A 192 3.39 33.75 -30.11
CA GLU A 192 3.33 32.74 -29.04
C GLU A 192 2.00 31.98 -29.13
N SER A 193 1.99 30.85 -29.82
CA SER A 193 0.93 29.85 -29.66
C SER A 193 1.09 29.21 -28.27
N LYS A 194 0.52 29.84 -27.23
CA LYS A 194 0.23 29.16 -25.96
C LYS A 194 -0.45 27.85 -26.31
N THR A 195 0.21 26.72 -26.05
CA THR A 195 -0.33 25.39 -26.28
C THR A 195 -1.69 25.31 -25.60
N PHE A 196 -2.75 25.38 -26.39
CA PHE A 196 -4.13 25.30 -25.93
C PHE A 196 -4.37 23.88 -25.43
N VAL A 197 -4.23 23.67 -24.13
CA VAL A 197 -4.61 22.40 -23.50
C VAL A 197 -6.15 22.40 -23.45
N PRO A 198 -6.83 21.48 -24.16
CA PRO A 198 -8.28 21.41 -24.12
C PRO A 198 -8.78 21.16 -22.69
N PRO A 199 -9.99 21.63 -22.33
CA PRO A 199 -10.54 21.36 -21.01
C PRO A 199 -10.60 19.85 -20.76
N TYR A 200 -10.22 19.44 -19.55
CA TYR A 200 -10.24 18.03 -19.18
C TYR A 200 -11.67 17.50 -19.14
N ASP A 201 -11.85 16.25 -19.55
CA ASP A 201 -13.14 15.57 -19.48
C ASP A 201 -13.45 15.20 -18.02
N VAL A 202 -14.41 15.90 -17.43
CA VAL A 202 -14.85 15.70 -16.05
C VAL A 202 -15.38 14.27 -15.84
N ILE A 203 -16.08 13.70 -16.82
CA ILE A 203 -16.64 12.35 -16.73
C ILE A 203 -15.49 11.33 -16.71
N ALA A 204 -14.52 11.49 -17.59
CA ALA A 204 -13.35 10.61 -17.63
C ALA A 204 -12.55 10.65 -16.31
N VAL A 205 -12.38 11.83 -15.71
CA VAL A 205 -11.71 11.98 -14.42
C VAL A 205 -12.48 11.26 -13.31
N TRP A 206 -13.80 11.38 -13.25
CA TRP A 206 -14.62 10.65 -12.29
C TRP A 206 -14.54 9.14 -12.46
N ILE A 207 -14.53 8.63 -13.70
CA ILE A 207 -14.35 7.19 -13.97
C ILE A 207 -12.98 6.72 -13.47
N CYS A 208 -11.91 7.49 -13.69
CA CYS A 208 -10.58 7.19 -13.19
C CYS A 208 -10.54 7.16 -11.65
N TYR A 209 -11.19 8.12 -10.99
CA TYR A 209 -11.30 8.12 -9.52
C TYR A 209 -12.08 6.93 -8.99
N ALA A 210 -13.25 6.63 -9.59
CA ALA A 210 -14.05 5.47 -9.20
C ALA A 210 -13.26 4.17 -9.37
N THR A 211 -12.57 4.00 -10.50
CA THR A 211 -11.74 2.82 -10.78
C THR A 211 -10.60 2.67 -9.77
N ARG A 212 -9.87 3.77 -9.48
CA ARG A 212 -8.79 3.75 -8.50
C ARG A 212 -9.29 3.52 -7.08
N PHE A 213 -10.45 4.07 -6.74
CA PHE A 213 -11.10 3.81 -5.47
C PHE A 213 -11.45 2.34 -5.33
N THR A 214 -12.08 1.72 -6.34
CA THR A 214 -12.42 0.29 -6.32
C THR A 214 -11.19 -0.60 -6.16
N ASP A 215 -10.11 -0.35 -6.91
CA ASP A 215 -8.86 -1.10 -6.81
C ASP A 215 -8.23 -0.98 -5.41
N MET A 216 -8.10 0.25 -4.88
CA MET A 216 -7.56 0.47 -3.53
C MET A 216 -8.45 -0.13 -2.44
N PHE A 217 -9.78 -0.04 -2.60
CA PHE A 217 -10.74 -0.60 -1.66
C PHE A 217 -10.62 -2.11 -1.58
N VAL A 218 -10.63 -2.82 -2.72
CA VAL A 218 -10.48 -4.28 -2.75
C VAL A 218 -9.15 -4.69 -2.12
N ARG A 219 -8.03 -4.08 -2.51
CA ARG A 219 -6.71 -4.42 -1.97
C ARG A 219 -6.61 -4.20 -0.46
N THR A 220 -7.10 -3.05 0.03
CA THR A 220 -7.06 -2.73 1.46
C THR A 220 -7.93 -3.69 2.26
N ASN A 221 -9.11 -4.07 1.74
CA ASN A 221 -9.96 -5.08 2.40
C ASN A 221 -9.28 -6.44 2.47
N LEU A 222 -8.67 -6.91 1.37
CA LEU A 222 -7.98 -8.19 1.35
C LEU A 222 -6.76 -8.22 2.28
N GLU A 223 -6.00 -7.13 2.35
CA GLU A 223 -4.84 -7.02 3.25
C GLU A 223 -5.26 -6.97 4.73
N THR A 224 -6.30 -6.20 5.04
CA THR A 224 -6.77 -5.96 6.42
C THR A 224 -7.55 -7.16 6.97
N LEU A 225 -8.44 -7.73 6.15
CA LEU A 225 -9.36 -8.79 6.55
C LEU A 225 -8.89 -10.19 6.16
N GLY A 226 -7.87 -10.34 5.31
CA GLY A 226 -7.45 -11.65 4.82
C GLY A 226 -7.01 -12.61 5.92
N SER A 227 -6.21 -12.15 6.89
CA SER A 227 -5.79 -12.96 8.05
C SER A 227 -6.97 -13.39 8.95
N PRO A 228 -7.82 -12.47 9.46
CA PRO A 228 -8.99 -12.88 10.25
C PRO A 228 -9.98 -13.73 9.45
N PHE A 229 -10.16 -13.45 8.16
CA PHE A 229 -10.97 -14.30 7.28
C PHE A 229 -10.41 -15.73 7.20
N ALA A 230 -9.10 -15.89 6.99
CA ALA A 230 -8.46 -17.20 6.91
C ALA A 230 -8.55 -17.99 8.23
N MET A 231 -8.43 -17.31 9.38
CA MET A 231 -8.62 -17.93 10.70
C MET A 231 -10.06 -18.39 10.93
N MET A 232 -11.03 -17.54 10.61
CA MET A 232 -12.45 -17.84 10.80
C MET A 232 -12.97 -18.91 9.82
N MET A 233 -12.61 -18.80 8.54
CA MET A 233 -13.14 -19.65 7.48
C MET A 233 -12.43 -21.00 7.39
N PHE A 234 -11.12 -21.07 7.62
CA PHE A 234 -10.32 -22.28 7.39
C PHE A 234 -9.76 -22.92 8.66
N ASN A 235 -10.14 -22.44 9.85
CA ASN A 235 -9.67 -22.95 11.13
C ASN A 235 -8.13 -22.90 11.27
N LEU A 236 -7.51 -21.87 10.70
CA LEU A 236 -6.06 -21.73 10.76
C LEU A 236 -5.66 -21.02 12.04
N ASN A 237 -4.61 -21.51 12.70
CA ASN A 237 -3.98 -20.81 13.82
C ASN A 237 -3.43 -19.44 13.36
N GLU A 238 -3.35 -18.46 14.26
CA GLU A 238 -2.84 -17.11 13.97
C GLU A 238 -1.52 -17.12 13.20
N GLU A 239 -0.54 -17.90 13.68
CA GLU A 239 0.78 -18.04 13.03
C GLU A 239 0.68 -18.63 11.62
N THR A 240 -0.18 -19.64 11.45
CA THR A 240 -0.33 -20.34 10.16
C THR A 240 -1.09 -19.48 9.15
N ALA A 241 -2.11 -18.74 9.61
CA ALA A 241 -2.87 -17.79 8.79
C ALA A 241 -1.97 -16.66 8.31
N VAL A 242 -1.18 -16.05 9.21
CA VAL A 242 -0.20 -15.02 8.85
C VAL A 242 0.82 -15.57 7.86
N LYS A 243 1.37 -16.77 8.11
CA LYS A 243 2.33 -17.41 7.20
C LYS A 243 1.76 -17.61 5.79
N TYR A 244 0.55 -18.16 5.65
CA TYR A 244 -0.07 -18.36 4.34
C TYR A 244 -0.40 -17.04 3.64
N MET A 245 -0.95 -16.06 4.36
CA MET A 245 -1.24 -14.73 3.80
C MET A 245 0.04 -14.03 3.33
N SER A 246 1.13 -14.10 4.10
CA SER A 246 2.42 -13.54 3.70
C SER A 246 3.01 -14.24 2.47
N MET A 247 2.87 -15.57 2.36
CA MET A 247 3.29 -16.32 1.17
C MET A 247 2.50 -15.90 -0.07
N VAL A 248 1.17 -15.84 0.04
CA VAL A 248 0.29 -15.42 -1.07
C VAL A 248 0.58 -13.98 -1.48
N GLN A 249 0.74 -13.07 -0.54
CA GLN A 249 1.09 -11.67 -0.83
C GLN A 249 2.47 -11.57 -1.51
N GLY A 250 3.42 -12.42 -1.12
CA GLY A 250 4.71 -12.58 -1.80
C GLY A 250 4.56 -13.00 -3.26
N ILE A 251 3.72 -14.01 -3.54
CA ILE A 251 3.43 -14.49 -4.90
C ILE A 251 2.74 -13.39 -5.73
N VAL A 252 1.73 -12.72 -5.17
CA VAL A 252 1.07 -11.56 -5.80
C VAL A 252 2.10 -10.49 -6.17
N GLY A 253 3.03 -10.20 -5.26
CA GLY A 253 4.12 -9.26 -5.49
C GLY A 253 5.03 -9.64 -6.65
N VAL A 254 5.48 -10.90 -6.69
CA VAL A 254 6.31 -11.43 -7.80
C VAL A 254 5.55 -11.39 -9.13
N MET A 255 4.28 -11.80 -9.14
CA MET A 255 3.42 -11.74 -10.34
C MET A 255 3.20 -10.31 -10.82
N THR A 256 3.00 -9.38 -9.89
CA THR A 256 2.87 -7.95 -10.17
C THR A 256 4.14 -7.40 -10.82
N MET A 257 5.30 -7.70 -10.24
CA MET A 257 6.59 -7.29 -10.80
C MET A 257 6.84 -7.89 -12.18
N ALA A 258 6.51 -9.17 -12.38
CA ALA A 258 6.61 -9.83 -13.68
C ALA A 258 5.73 -9.14 -14.73
N THR A 259 4.52 -8.74 -14.33
CA THR A 259 3.60 -7.98 -15.18
C THR A 259 4.19 -6.61 -15.55
N TYR A 260 4.74 -5.87 -14.59
CA TYR A 260 5.41 -4.59 -14.87
C TYR A 260 6.65 -4.76 -15.76
N ALA A 261 7.47 -5.78 -15.50
CA ALA A 261 8.60 -6.12 -16.35
C ALA A 261 8.15 -6.46 -17.77
N ALA A 262 7.05 -7.19 -17.95
CA ALA A 262 6.48 -7.47 -19.26
C ALA A 262 6.00 -6.18 -19.96
N TYR A 263 5.35 -5.27 -19.26
CA TYR A 263 4.97 -3.96 -19.83
C TYR A 263 6.20 -3.15 -20.28
N ILE A 264 7.26 -3.11 -19.47
CA ILE A 264 8.48 -2.34 -19.74
C ILE A 264 9.32 -2.96 -20.86
N PHE A 265 9.65 -4.26 -20.76
CA PHE A 265 10.59 -4.93 -21.66
C PHE A 265 9.92 -5.47 -22.93
N LEU A 266 8.72 -6.06 -22.83
CA LEU A 266 8.02 -6.64 -23.98
C LEU A 266 7.12 -5.63 -24.72
N LYS A 267 7.05 -4.38 -24.23
CA LYS A 267 6.20 -3.31 -24.77
C LYS A 267 4.75 -3.79 -24.94
N LEU A 268 4.22 -4.43 -23.89
CA LEU A 268 2.89 -5.06 -23.90
C LEU A 268 1.75 -4.05 -24.20
N GLU A 269 2.00 -2.76 -23.99
CA GLU A 269 1.13 -1.64 -24.41
C GLU A 269 0.76 -1.67 -25.90
N ARG A 270 1.62 -2.23 -26.76
CA ARG A 270 1.31 -2.40 -28.19
C ARG A 270 0.22 -3.43 -28.47
N TRP A 271 0.07 -4.40 -27.58
CA TRP A 271 -0.85 -5.54 -27.74
C TRP A 271 -2.13 -5.36 -26.95
N ILE A 272 -2.03 -4.78 -25.75
CA ILE A 272 -3.15 -4.56 -24.86
C ILE A 272 -3.29 -3.06 -24.62
N PRO A 273 -4.32 -2.40 -25.20
CA PRO A 273 -4.56 -1.01 -24.91
C PRO A 273 -4.91 -0.84 -23.43
N LEU A 274 -4.39 0.21 -22.78
CA LEU A 274 -4.54 0.48 -21.35
C LEU A 274 -6.00 0.38 -20.87
N ARG A 275 -6.96 0.92 -21.65
CA ARG A 275 -8.39 0.86 -21.33
C ARG A 275 -8.91 -0.58 -21.20
N SER A 276 -8.55 -1.45 -22.15
CA SER A 276 -8.95 -2.86 -22.09
C SER A 276 -8.25 -3.57 -20.93
N GLY A 277 -6.98 -3.24 -20.66
CA GLY A 277 -6.26 -3.73 -19.49
C GLY A 277 -6.99 -3.40 -18.18
N THR A 278 -7.43 -2.17 -18.00
CA THR A 278 -8.21 -1.74 -16.82
C THR A 278 -9.53 -2.48 -16.69
N VAL A 279 -10.27 -2.68 -17.79
CA VAL A 279 -11.55 -3.43 -17.76
C VAL A 279 -11.32 -4.91 -17.42
N ILE A 280 -10.27 -5.53 -17.96
CA ILE A 280 -9.87 -6.90 -17.64
C ILE A 280 -9.49 -7.00 -16.15
N ALA A 281 -8.74 -6.03 -15.61
CA ALA A 281 -8.37 -6.00 -14.20
C ALA A 281 -9.60 -5.90 -13.28
N LEU A 282 -10.55 -5.00 -13.57
CA LEU A 282 -11.80 -4.87 -12.82
C LEU A 282 -12.65 -6.14 -12.92
N GLY A 283 -12.76 -6.73 -14.12
CA GLY A 283 -13.47 -8.00 -14.34
C GLY A 283 -12.85 -9.15 -13.56
N GLY A 284 -11.52 -9.22 -13.51
CA GLY A 284 -10.81 -10.22 -12.70
C GLY A 284 -11.01 -10.02 -11.20
N MET A 285 -10.99 -8.78 -10.70
CA MET A 285 -11.31 -8.51 -9.29
C MET A 285 -12.74 -8.93 -8.95
N ALA A 286 -13.72 -8.68 -9.82
CA ALA A 286 -15.08 -9.16 -9.63
C ALA A 286 -15.17 -10.70 -9.65
N LEU A 287 -14.46 -11.33 -10.60
CA LEU A 287 -14.38 -12.78 -10.70
C LEU A 287 -13.78 -13.41 -9.44
N PHE A 288 -12.73 -12.82 -8.87
CA PHE A 288 -12.15 -13.28 -7.61
C PHE A 288 -13.21 -13.33 -6.51
N HIS A 289 -13.96 -12.25 -6.29
CA HIS A 289 -15.01 -12.21 -5.26
C HIS A 289 -16.13 -13.22 -5.52
N ILE A 290 -16.52 -13.43 -6.78
CA ILE A 290 -17.53 -14.43 -7.15
C ILE A 290 -17.04 -15.85 -6.81
N ILE A 291 -15.78 -16.16 -7.10
CA ILE A 291 -15.20 -17.49 -6.83
C ILE A 291 -15.02 -17.71 -5.33
N THR A 292 -14.60 -16.68 -4.58
CA THR A 292 -14.34 -16.79 -3.14
C THR A 292 -15.58 -16.54 -2.27
N PHE A 293 -16.75 -16.33 -2.87
CA PHE A 293 -17.98 -16.15 -2.13
C PHE A 293 -18.44 -17.49 -1.51
N ALA A 294 -18.91 -17.44 -0.26
CA ALA A 294 -19.51 -18.57 0.44
C ALA A 294 -20.93 -18.84 -0.09
N TRP A 295 -21.01 -19.53 -1.22
CA TRP A 295 -22.28 -19.87 -1.86
C TRP A 295 -23.06 -20.95 -1.09
N PRO A 296 -24.41 -20.90 -1.09
CA PRO A 296 -25.29 -21.82 -0.35
C PRO A 296 -25.23 -23.29 -0.80
N PHE A 297 -24.52 -23.58 -1.89
CA PHE A 297 -24.34 -24.95 -2.41
C PHE A 297 -23.05 -25.60 -1.90
N LEU A 298 -22.18 -24.86 -1.22
CA LEU A 298 -20.97 -25.38 -0.62
C LEU A 298 -21.31 -26.13 0.68
N PRO A 299 -20.50 -27.12 1.09
CA PRO A 299 -20.76 -27.83 2.34
C PRO A 299 -20.54 -26.92 3.56
N SER A 300 -21.54 -26.89 4.46
CA SER A 300 -21.47 -26.21 5.77
C SER A 300 -20.58 -27.01 6.74
N ILE A 301 -19.28 -26.70 6.75
CA ILE A 301 -18.31 -27.27 7.71
C ILE A 301 -17.44 -26.14 8.28
N THR A 302 -17.97 -24.92 8.41
CA THR A 302 -17.24 -23.88 9.14
C THR A 302 -17.13 -24.31 10.60
N PRO A 303 -15.91 -24.47 11.14
CA PRO A 303 -15.76 -24.89 12.52
C PRO A 303 -16.17 -23.74 13.42
N ILE A 304 -17.20 -24.00 14.21
CA ILE A 304 -17.74 -23.08 15.20
C ILE A 304 -17.05 -23.38 16.52
N TYR A 305 -16.69 -22.34 17.28
CA TYR A 305 -16.24 -22.52 18.66
C TYR A 305 -17.07 -21.67 19.62
N ASN A 306 -17.40 -22.27 20.77
CA ASN A 306 -17.94 -21.59 21.94
C ASN A 306 -16.78 -21.21 22.86
N GLY A 307 -16.84 -20.05 23.50
CA GLY A 307 -15.68 -19.42 24.12
C GLY A 307 -14.87 -20.23 25.16
N THR A 308 -13.67 -19.68 25.40
CA THR A 308 -12.60 -19.93 26.39
C THR A 308 -11.39 -20.79 26.01
N ASP A 309 -11.48 -21.73 25.07
CA ASP A 309 -10.30 -22.45 24.59
C ASP A 309 -10.02 -22.16 23.12
N LYS A 310 -8.77 -21.70 22.86
CA LYS A 310 -8.15 -21.33 21.56
C LYS A 310 -9.14 -20.86 20.47
N ALA A 311 -9.19 -19.55 20.25
CA ALA A 311 -10.02 -18.86 19.27
C ALA A 311 -9.67 -19.22 17.81
N ILE A 312 -10.10 -20.39 17.36
CA ILE A 312 -9.92 -20.85 15.98
C ILE A 312 -11.31 -21.23 15.43
N GLY A 313 -11.71 -20.59 14.33
CA GLY A 313 -13.05 -20.74 13.75
C GLY A 313 -13.97 -19.53 13.97
N CYS A 314 -15.25 -19.70 13.67
CA CYS A 314 -16.26 -18.64 13.75
C CYS A 314 -16.90 -18.61 15.14
N ASN A 315 -16.88 -17.44 15.80
CA ASN A 315 -17.42 -17.26 17.15
C ASN A 315 -18.94 -17.01 17.10
N VAL A 316 -19.74 -18.01 17.47
CA VAL A 316 -21.21 -17.91 17.49
C VAL A 316 -21.75 -17.01 18.59
N ASP A 317 -21.06 -16.89 19.73
CA ASP A 317 -21.46 -15.97 20.81
C ASP A 317 -21.37 -14.50 20.35
N ARG A 318 -20.52 -14.23 19.35
CA ARG A 318 -20.29 -12.90 18.79
C ARG A 318 -21.01 -12.66 17.46
N PHE A 319 -21.14 -13.69 16.62
CA PHE A 319 -21.66 -13.58 15.26
C PHE A 319 -22.76 -14.59 14.99
N SER A 320 -24.00 -14.12 14.89
CA SER A 320 -25.18 -14.96 14.64
C SER A 320 -25.22 -15.61 13.26
N TRP A 321 -24.42 -15.12 12.32
CA TRP A 321 -24.34 -15.63 10.95
C TRP A 321 -23.34 -16.79 10.77
N CYS A 322 -22.57 -17.15 11.81
CA CYS A 322 -21.62 -18.26 11.75
C CYS A 322 -22.28 -19.59 11.41
N GLU A 323 -23.49 -19.85 11.93
CA GLU A 323 -24.21 -21.12 11.74
C GLU A 323 -24.65 -21.35 10.28
N SER A 324 -24.87 -20.27 9.54
CA SER A 324 -25.29 -20.29 8.14
C SER A 324 -24.14 -20.12 7.15
N LEU A 325 -22.89 -20.10 7.63
CA LEU A 325 -21.74 -19.80 6.79
C LEU A 325 -21.17 -21.07 6.16
N ASP A 326 -21.28 -21.18 4.84
CA ASP A 326 -20.66 -22.28 4.11
C ASP A 326 -19.16 -22.07 3.92
N GLN A 327 -18.41 -23.16 3.97
CA GLN A 327 -16.96 -23.10 3.90
C GLN A 327 -16.48 -23.08 2.45
N VAL A 328 -15.71 -22.06 2.09
CA VAL A 328 -15.00 -22.01 0.80
C VAL A 328 -13.81 -22.98 0.84
N ASN A 329 -13.43 -23.55 -0.31
CA ASN A 329 -12.23 -24.38 -0.35
C ASN A 329 -10.97 -23.54 -0.14
N ILE A 330 -10.14 -23.91 0.85
CA ILE A 330 -8.90 -23.22 1.21
C ILE A 330 -7.95 -23.02 0.01
N TRP A 331 -7.79 -24.04 -0.83
CA TRP A 331 -6.90 -23.99 -2.00
C TRP A 331 -7.45 -23.09 -3.08
N VAL A 332 -8.78 -23.09 -3.27
CA VAL A 332 -9.43 -22.17 -4.22
C VAL A 332 -9.15 -20.74 -3.79
N PHE A 333 -9.39 -20.38 -2.52
CA PHE A 333 -9.17 -19.02 -2.02
C PHE A 333 -7.72 -18.55 -2.21
N PHE A 334 -6.73 -19.30 -1.73
CA PHE A 334 -5.33 -18.86 -1.81
C PHE A 334 -4.80 -18.86 -3.25
N THR A 335 -5.22 -19.82 -4.10
CA THR A 335 -4.78 -19.88 -5.50
C THR A 335 -5.39 -18.76 -6.33
N THR A 336 -6.69 -18.49 -6.19
CA THR A 336 -7.33 -17.39 -6.90
C THR A 336 -6.86 -16.04 -6.38
N TYR A 337 -6.59 -15.89 -5.08
CA TYR A 337 -5.95 -14.70 -4.54
C TYR A 337 -4.60 -14.50 -5.22
N ALA A 338 -3.71 -15.49 -5.18
CA ALA A 338 -2.36 -15.37 -5.73
C ALA A 338 -2.35 -15.03 -7.23
N ILE A 339 -3.17 -15.73 -8.01
CA ILE A 339 -3.17 -15.62 -9.48
C ILE A 339 -3.99 -14.42 -9.93
N ILE A 340 -5.24 -14.32 -9.50
CA ILE A 340 -6.16 -13.29 -10.01
C ILE A 340 -5.72 -11.93 -9.48
N ILE A 341 -5.53 -11.75 -8.17
CA ILE A 341 -5.11 -10.45 -7.62
C ILE A 341 -3.70 -10.06 -8.09
N GLY A 342 -2.81 -11.05 -8.30
CA GLY A 342 -1.48 -10.83 -8.88
C GLY A 342 -1.49 -10.38 -10.34
N LEU A 343 -2.43 -10.88 -11.15
CA LEU A 343 -2.56 -10.53 -12.58
C LEU A 343 -3.47 -9.33 -12.83
N THR A 344 -4.45 -9.09 -11.96
CA THR A 344 -5.35 -7.94 -12.05
C THR A 344 -4.63 -6.70 -11.55
N PHE A 345 -3.82 -6.13 -12.43
CA PHE A 345 -3.17 -4.86 -12.17
C PHE A 345 -3.70 -3.76 -13.09
N PRO A 346 -3.98 -2.56 -12.57
CA PRO A 346 -4.20 -1.36 -13.37
C PRO A 346 -2.91 -0.62 -13.75
#